data_AF-A0A2D7CKL5-F1
#
_entry.id   AF-A0A2D7CKL5-F1
#
_cell.length_a   1.000
_cell.length_b   1.000
_cell.length_c   1.000
_cell.angle_alpha   90.00
_cell.angle_beta   90.00
_cell.angle_gamma   90.00
#
_symmetry.space_group_name_H-M   'P 1'
#
loop_
_entity.id
_entity.type
_entity.pdbx_description
1 polymer ?
#
loop_
_entity_poly.entity_id
_entity_poly.type
_entity_poly.pdbx_seq_one_letter_code
_entity_poly.pdbx_strand_id
1 'polypeptide(L)'
;MEENRTLDVVRQFRLFYEVVKECESNASQITVDVVTTRKATNQDENQTNIGETQLPNTSSEEAPSSDGAPNGGNIAEVSKIVGRLVTALEDRGRDFSLYGGEYGARLFQRVIYIFAAFADEIMLSRHWNGREIWLASPLEVRLFGSQSAGEEIFSDIESDLADYELGKRDMAKVYLMALNLGFKGRYKGSENEGTISKYKSSLFALINDRDPSNEQAGKLFLGNIYQYNQTGGSPQFMPYLRPWLLSIVAVVILYVVASHLVWATSVSDLEEVVQSLITQLSR
;
A
#
# COMPACT_ATOMS: atom_id res chain seq x y z
N MET A 1 -12.78 -21.98 -25.77
CA MET A 1 -13.16 -20.71 -25.12
C MET A 1 -11.94 -20.24 -24.38
N GLU A 2 -11.18 -19.37 -25.03
CA GLU A 2 -9.94 -18.82 -24.52
C GLU A 2 -10.34 -17.76 -23.49
N GLU A 3 -10.24 -18.11 -22.21
CA GLU A 3 -10.41 -17.18 -21.11
C GLU A 3 -9.38 -16.07 -21.33
N ASN A 4 -9.87 -14.94 -21.82
CA ASN A 4 -9.11 -13.73 -22.10
C ASN A 4 -8.37 -13.37 -20.82
N ARG A 5 -7.08 -13.75 -20.73
CA ARG A 5 -6.22 -13.46 -19.59
C ARG A 5 -5.98 -11.97 -19.55
N THR A 6 -6.98 -11.22 -19.09
CA THR A 6 -6.81 -9.81 -18.73
C THR A 6 -5.66 -9.77 -17.74
N LEU A 7 -4.62 -9.04 -18.14
CA LEU A 7 -3.49 -8.70 -17.32
C LEU A 7 -3.98 -8.28 -15.93
N ASP A 8 -3.81 -9.16 -14.94
CA ASP A 8 -4.24 -8.89 -13.57
C ASP A 8 -3.18 -8.02 -12.89
N VAL A 9 -3.11 -6.78 -13.36
CA VAL A 9 -2.23 -5.72 -12.85
C VAL A 9 -2.37 -5.59 -11.35
N VAL A 10 -3.61 -5.72 -10.83
CA VAL A 10 -3.91 -5.61 -9.40
C VAL A 10 -3.24 -6.74 -8.62
N ARG A 11 -3.33 -7.98 -9.12
CA ARG A 11 -2.63 -9.12 -8.52
C ARG A 11 -1.12 -8.96 -8.59
N GLN A 12 -0.57 -8.55 -9.73
CA GLN A 12 0.89 -8.39 -9.87
C GLN A 12 1.44 -7.28 -8.98
N PHE A 13 0.70 -6.16 -8.84
CA PHE A 13 1.04 -5.10 -7.89
C PHE A 13 0.98 -5.60 -6.45
N ARG A 14 -0.10 -6.32 -6.06
CA ARG A 14 -0.22 -6.89 -4.72
C ARG A 14 0.94 -7.84 -4.42
N LEU A 15 1.26 -8.76 -5.33
CA LEU A 15 2.37 -9.68 -5.16
C LEU A 15 3.70 -8.93 -5.04
N PHE A 16 3.90 -7.84 -5.77
CA PHE A 16 5.10 -7.01 -5.63
C PHE A 16 5.14 -6.30 -4.27
N TYR A 17 4.03 -5.71 -3.86
CA TYR A 17 3.88 -5.05 -2.56
C TYR A 17 4.29 -5.96 -1.40
N GLU A 18 3.85 -7.22 -1.39
CA GLU A 18 4.23 -8.18 -0.34
C GLU A 18 5.75 -8.39 -0.28
N VAL A 19 6.43 -8.49 -1.43
CA VAL A 19 7.90 -8.61 -1.47
C VAL A 19 8.57 -7.36 -0.92
N VAL A 20 8.09 -6.17 -1.28
CA VAL A 20 8.62 -4.91 -0.75
C VAL A 20 8.43 -4.83 0.77
N LYS A 21 7.25 -5.19 1.27
CA LYS A 21 6.95 -5.20 2.72
C LYS A 21 7.81 -6.19 3.50
N GLU A 22 8.08 -7.35 2.92
CA GLU A 22 8.99 -8.33 3.52
C GLU A 22 10.42 -7.79 3.56
N CYS A 23 10.89 -7.15 2.48
CA CYS A 23 12.20 -6.49 2.44
C CYS A 23 12.31 -5.36 3.48
N GLU A 24 11.30 -4.49 3.59
CA GLU A 24 11.24 -3.42 4.59
C GLU A 24 11.28 -3.98 6.03
N SER A 25 10.51 -5.04 6.29
CA SER A 25 10.48 -5.70 7.60
C SER A 25 11.85 -6.29 7.96
N ASN A 26 12.48 -7.02 7.03
CA ASN A 26 13.79 -7.61 7.23
C ASN A 26 14.86 -6.52 7.45
N ALA A 27 14.82 -5.43 6.68
CA ALA A 27 15.71 -4.28 6.85
C ALA A 27 15.54 -3.59 8.22
N SER A 28 14.31 -3.53 8.71
CA SER A 28 14.00 -2.92 10.02
C SER A 28 14.45 -3.80 11.19
N GLN A 29 14.33 -5.13 11.09
CA GLN A 29 14.74 -6.06 12.15
C GLN A 29 16.25 -6.07 12.37
N ILE A 30 17.05 -5.98 11.29
CA ILE A 30 18.52 -5.88 11.36
C ILE A 30 18.96 -4.66 12.18
N THR A 31 18.19 -3.57 12.13
CA THR A 31 18.46 -2.36 12.90
C THR A 31 18.32 -2.60 14.40
N VAL A 32 17.38 -3.46 14.81
CA VAL A 32 17.15 -3.81 16.22
C VAL A 32 18.25 -4.73 16.76
N ASP A 33 18.70 -5.71 15.97
CA ASP A 33 19.73 -6.66 16.40
C ASP A 33 21.11 -6.02 16.57
N VAL A 34 21.49 -5.10 15.67
CA VAL A 34 22.77 -4.37 15.77
C VAL A 34 22.77 -3.41 16.97
N VAL A 35 21.67 -2.71 17.22
CA VAL A 35 21.55 -1.81 18.38
C VAL A 35 21.57 -2.59 19.70
N THR A 36 20.93 -3.76 19.74
CA THR A 36 20.94 -4.64 20.93
C THR A 36 22.34 -5.21 21.17
N THR A 37 23.03 -5.64 20.12
CA THR A 37 24.40 -6.17 20.21
C THR A 37 25.40 -5.10 20.66
N ARG A 38 25.35 -3.89 20.09
CA ARG A 38 26.22 -2.77 20.53
C ARG A 38 25.98 -2.38 21.99
N LYS A 39 24.74 -2.44 22.45
CA LYS A 39 24.39 -2.13 23.85
C LYS A 39 24.91 -3.19 24.82
N ALA A 40 24.95 -4.45 24.41
CA ALA A 40 25.55 -5.53 25.20
C ALA A 40 27.09 -5.39 25.27
N THR A 41 27.76 -5.03 24.18
CA THR A 41 29.23 -4.86 24.17
C THR A 41 29.70 -3.64 24.98
N ASN A 42 28.94 -2.54 24.96
CA ASN A 42 29.31 -1.31 25.68
C ASN A 42 29.00 -1.32 27.20
N GLN A 43 28.37 -2.38 27.73
CA GLN A 43 28.12 -2.51 29.17
C GLN A 43 29.27 -3.18 29.93
N ASP A 44 30.26 -3.77 29.25
CA ASP A 44 31.38 -4.49 29.89
C ASP A 44 32.67 -3.65 30.05
N GLU A 45 32.74 -2.42 29.53
CA GLU A 45 33.97 -1.59 29.53
C GLU A 45 34.01 -0.44 30.56
N ASN A 46 33.27 -0.50 31.67
CA ASN A 46 33.40 0.52 32.71
C ASN A 46 33.76 -0.06 34.09
N GLN A 47 35.01 -0.48 34.23
CA GLN A 47 35.70 -0.51 35.51
C GLN A 47 37.22 -0.57 35.34
N THR A 48 37.92 0.17 36.22
CA THR A 48 39.39 0.29 36.47
C THR A 48 40.05 1.48 35.72
N ASN A 49 40.77 2.45 36.30
CA ASN A 49 41.00 2.98 37.65
C ASN A 49 41.84 4.29 37.54
N ILE A 50 41.42 5.34 38.27
CA ILE A 50 42.09 6.47 38.96
C ILE A 50 43.56 6.87 38.64
N GLY A 51 43.84 8.19 38.49
CA GLY A 51 45.10 8.82 38.91
C GLY A 51 45.55 10.14 38.25
N GLU A 52 45.34 11.27 38.96
CA GLU A 52 46.16 12.52 39.07
C GLU A 52 46.51 13.46 37.86
N THR A 53 45.96 14.68 37.95
CA THR A 53 46.58 16.04 37.91
C THR A 53 47.54 16.51 36.79
N GLN A 54 47.15 17.61 36.09
CA GLN A 54 47.87 18.90 35.86
C GLN A 54 47.68 19.48 34.42
N LEU A 55 47.21 20.74 34.31
CA LEU A 55 47.17 21.59 33.08
C LEU A 55 48.57 22.13 32.70
N PRO A 56 48.77 22.90 31.59
CA PRO A 56 48.26 22.79 30.20
C PRO A 56 49.42 22.95 29.17
N ASN A 57 49.36 22.39 27.94
CA ASN A 57 50.14 22.94 26.82
C ASN A 57 49.74 22.47 25.42
N THR A 58 49.51 23.47 24.57
CA THR A 58 49.95 23.64 23.16
C THR A 58 50.15 22.42 22.25
N SER A 59 49.36 22.43 21.17
CA SER A 59 49.76 22.16 19.78
C SER A 59 50.48 20.84 19.50
N SER A 60 49.73 19.84 19.05
CA SER A 60 50.22 18.79 18.15
C SER A 60 49.04 18.20 17.37
N GLU A 61 49.21 18.17 16.05
CA GLU A 61 48.43 17.48 15.02
C GLU A 61 47.47 16.37 15.49
N GLU A 62 46.16 16.64 15.41
CA GLU A 62 45.16 15.60 15.20
C GLU A 62 44.93 15.46 13.69
N ALA A 63 45.47 14.38 13.13
CA ALA A 63 45.05 13.85 11.84
C ALA A 63 43.54 13.57 11.89
N PRO A 64 42.79 13.80 10.79
CA PRO A 64 41.35 13.52 10.80
C PRO A 64 41.15 12.02 10.97
N SER A 65 40.52 11.66 12.08
CA SER A 65 40.03 10.32 12.40
C SER A 65 39.22 9.79 11.22
N SER A 66 39.71 8.69 10.64
CA SER A 66 39.05 7.96 9.56
C SER A 66 37.91 7.11 10.13
N ASP A 67 36.85 7.75 10.61
CA ASP A 67 35.55 7.11 10.84
C ASP A 67 34.75 7.18 9.53
N GLY A 68 35.00 6.24 8.61
CA GLY A 68 34.38 6.31 7.29
C GLY A 68 34.64 5.19 6.31
N ALA A 69 35.05 3.99 6.76
CA ALA A 69 34.94 2.84 5.88
C ALA A 69 33.45 2.46 5.77
N PRO A 70 32.84 2.42 4.57
CA PRO A 70 31.45 2.01 4.45
C PRO A 70 31.37 0.56 4.92
N ASN A 71 30.66 0.36 6.02
CA ASN A 71 30.52 -0.88 6.74
C ASN A 71 30.14 -2.02 5.76
N GLY A 72 31.11 -2.86 5.36
CA GLY A 72 30.96 -3.79 4.24
C GLY A 72 29.76 -4.75 4.37
N GLY A 73 29.30 -5.00 5.60
CA GLY A 73 28.07 -5.72 5.90
C GLY A 73 26.80 -5.04 5.37
N ASN A 74 26.68 -3.71 5.52
CA ASN A 74 25.51 -2.96 5.05
C ASN A 74 25.40 -2.99 3.52
N ILE A 75 26.53 -2.96 2.80
CA ILE A 75 26.54 -3.03 1.34
C ILE A 75 26.01 -4.39 0.86
N ALA A 76 26.49 -5.49 1.45
CA ALA A 76 26.06 -6.84 1.07
C ALA A 76 24.55 -7.07 1.33
N GLU A 77 24.04 -6.54 2.46
CA GLU A 77 22.62 -6.60 2.79
C GLU A 77 21.76 -5.81 1.81
N VAL A 78 22.16 -4.58 1.50
CA VAL A 78 21.47 -3.74 0.50
C VAL A 78 21.47 -4.45 -0.85
N SER A 79 22.61 -5.00 -1.29
CA SER A 79 22.70 -5.76 -2.54
C SER A 79 21.77 -6.97 -2.57
N LYS A 80 21.58 -7.66 -1.44
CA LYS A 80 20.63 -8.78 -1.33
C LYS A 80 19.18 -8.31 -1.48
N ILE A 81 18.81 -7.19 -0.84
CA ILE A 81 17.47 -6.60 -0.97
C ILE A 81 17.22 -6.13 -2.41
N VAL A 82 18.18 -5.42 -2.99
CA VAL A 82 18.12 -4.96 -4.39
C VAL A 82 17.95 -6.17 -5.32
N GLY A 83 18.79 -7.19 -5.20
CA GLY A 83 18.70 -8.40 -6.02
C GLY A 83 17.33 -9.05 -5.94
N ARG A 84 16.78 -9.19 -4.73
CA ARG A 84 15.44 -9.76 -4.53
C ARG A 84 14.34 -8.93 -5.20
N LEU A 85 14.40 -7.60 -5.09
CA LEU A 85 13.41 -6.71 -5.69
C LEU A 85 13.54 -6.68 -7.22
N VAL A 86 14.77 -6.68 -7.76
CA VAL A 86 15.02 -6.77 -9.20
C VAL A 86 14.48 -8.09 -9.75
N THR A 87 14.80 -9.24 -9.13
CA THR A 87 14.24 -10.54 -9.55
C THR A 87 12.71 -10.53 -9.50
N ALA A 88 12.10 -9.93 -8.48
CA ALA A 88 10.66 -9.80 -8.41
C ALA A 88 10.11 -8.96 -9.60
N LEU A 89 10.75 -7.86 -9.96
CA LEU A 89 10.36 -7.04 -11.11
C LEU A 89 10.53 -7.80 -12.45
N GLU A 90 11.62 -8.54 -12.61
CA GLU A 90 11.91 -9.37 -13.79
C GLU A 90 10.90 -10.50 -13.97
N ASP A 91 10.55 -11.21 -12.90
CA ASP A 91 9.53 -12.27 -12.91
C ASP A 91 8.21 -11.74 -13.44
N ARG A 92 7.82 -10.56 -12.96
CA ARG A 92 6.60 -9.88 -13.40
C ARG A 92 6.76 -9.48 -14.86
N GLY A 93 7.93 -8.99 -15.29
CA GLY A 93 8.18 -8.66 -16.68
C GLY A 93 8.05 -9.75 -17.69
N ARG A 94 8.42 -10.95 -17.30
CA ARG A 94 8.17 -12.12 -18.13
C ARG A 94 6.67 -12.35 -18.31
N ASP A 95 5.87 -12.21 -17.25
CA ASP A 95 4.41 -12.32 -17.34
C ASP A 95 3.80 -11.23 -18.25
N PHE A 96 4.25 -9.98 -18.17
CA PHE A 96 3.75 -8.89 -19.01
C PHE A 96 4.21 -8.97 -20.48
N SER A 97 5.44 -9.45 -20.74
CA SER A 97 5.99 -9.56 -22.11
C SER A 97 5.21 -10.51 -23.02
N LEU A 98 4.40 -11.40 -22.43
CA LEU A 98 3.50 -12.29 -23.15
C LEU A 98 2.27 -11.57 -23.72
N TYR A 99 2.01 -10.32 -23.32
CA TYR A 99 0.86 -9.52 -23.75
C TYR A 99 1.32 -8.36 -24.66
N GLY A 100 1.10 -8.47 -25.98
CA GLY A 100 0.86 -7.29 -26.82
C GLY A 100 2.05 -6.65 -27.58
N GLY A 101 3.12 -7.38 -27.90
CA GLY A 101 4.17 -6.88 -28.80
C GLY A 101 4.88 -5.62 -28.28
N GLU A 102 5.33 -4.74 -29.18
CA GLU A 102 6.13 -3.54 -28.84
C GLU A 102 5.38 -2.54 -27.93
N TYR A 103 4.05 -2.44 -28.09
CA TYR A 103 3.19 -1.61 -27.24
C TYR A 103 3.10 -2.18 -25.81
N GLY A 104 2.91 -3.49 -25.68
CA GLY A 104 2.92 -4.18 -24.39
C GLY A 104 4.26 -4.07 -23.66
N ALA A 105 5.37 -4.10 -24.39
CA ALA A 105 6.71 -3.91 -23.83
C ALA A 105 6.91 -2.50 -23.25
N ARG A 106 6.43 -1.45 -23.94
CA ARG A 106 6.50 -0.06 -23.44
C ARG A 106 5.61 0.14 -22.20
N LEU A 107 4.38 -0.38 -22.25
CA LEU A 107 3.46 -0.36 -21.12
C LEU A 107 4.09 -1.03 -19.90
N PHE A 108 4.68 -2.20 -20.11
CA PHE A 108 5.35 -2.96 -19.08
C PHE A 108 6.51 -2.20 -18.44
N GLN A 109 7.38 -1.60 -19.26
CA GLN A 109 8.50 -0.80 -18.76
C GLN A 109 8.00 0.34 -17.85
N ARG A 110 6.87 0.97 -18.17
CA ARG A 110 6.25 2.00 -17.33
C ARG A 110 5.69 1.43 -16.02
N VAL A 111 5.09 0.24 -16.05
CA VAL A 111 4.63 -0.44 -14.81
C VAL A 111 5.80 -0.74 -13.88
N ILE A 112 6.93 -1.25 -14.39
CA ILE A 112 8.13 -1.50 -13.58
C ILE A 112 8.71 -0.21 -13.03
N TYR A 113 8.68 0.86 -13.81
CA TYR A 113 9.11 2.17 -13.33
C TYR A 113 8.30 2.62 -12.10
N ILE A 114 6.97 2.50 -12.16
CA ILE A 114 6.08 2.81 -11.03
C ILE A 114 6.36 1.91 -9.84
N PHE A 115 6.61 0.61 -10.06
CA PHE A 115 6.93 -0.33 -8.99
C PHE A 115 8.26 -0.01 -8.31
N ALA A 116 9.28 0.34 -9.09
CA ALA A 116 10.59 0.74 -8.57
C ALA A 116 10.47 2.00 -7.71
N ALA A 117 9.81 3.04 -8.23
CA ALA A 117 9.57 4.29 -7.50
C ALA A 117 8.78 4.08 -6.20
N PHE A 118 7.77 3.21 -6.25
CA PHE A 118 7.00 2.83 -5.08
C PHE A 118 7.83 2.08 -4.02
N ALA A 119 8.65 1.11 -4.45
CA ALA A 119 9.54 0.40 -3.56
C ALA A 119 10.57 1.33 -2.91
N ASP A 120 11.12 2.27 -3.68
CA ASP A 120 12.04 3.29 -3.16
C ASP A 120 11.38 4.16 -2.09
N GLU A 121 10.13 4.58 -2.30
CA GLU A 121 9.41 5.36 -1.30
C GLU A 121 9.18 4.59 0.00
N ILE A 122 8.82 3.30 -0.08
CA ILE A 122 8.68 2.45 1.11
C ILE A 122 10.03 2.27 1.81
N MET A 123 11.07 1.89 1.08
CA MET A 123 12.39 1.63 1.65
C MET A 123 13.02 2.89 2.28
N LEU A 124 12.66 4.09 1.80
CA LEU A 124 13.12 5.36 2.35
C LEU A 124 12.24 5.92 3.47
N SER A 125 11.04 5.35 3.68
CA SER A 125 10.05 5.84 4.65
C SER A 125 10.44 5.63 6.11
N ARG A 126 11.19 4.55 6.42
CA ARG A 126 11.65 4.19 7.77
C ARG A 126 13.17 4.24 7.86
N HIS A 127 13.69 4.33 9.09
CA HIS A 127 15.11 4.28 9.35
C HIS A 127 15.62 2.84 9.42
N TRP A 128 16.72 2.53 8.71
CA TRP A 128 17.40 1.24 8.74
C TRP A 128 18.87 1.37 8.30
N ASN A 129 19.73 0.41 8.69
CA ASN A 129 21.19 0.50 8.53
C ASN A 129 21.72 0.72 7.09
N GLY A 130 20.99 0.29 6.06
CA GLY A 130 21.37 0.46 4.66
C GLY A 130 20.67 1.63 3.95
N ARG A 131 19.90 2.45 4.68
CA ARG A 131 19.09 3.53 4.11
C ARG A 131 19.92 4.57 3.37
N GLU A 132 21.07 4.97 3.90
CA GLU A 132 21.95 5.96 3.24
C GLU A 132 22.54 5.41 1.93
N ILE A 133 22.90 4.12 1.92
CA ILE A 133 23.36 3.41 0.70
C ILE A 133 22.21 3.33 -0.32
N TRP A 134 21.00 3.08 0.14
CA TRP A 134 19.80 3.09 -0.69
C TRP A 134 19.50 4.46 -1.27
N LEU A 135 19.61 5.53 -0.46
CA LEU A 135 19.38 6.91 -0.89
C LEU A 135 20.37 7.34 -1.98
N ALA A 136 21.62 6.91 -1.87
CA ALA A 136 22.66 7.20 -2.88
C ALA A 136 22.41 6.48 -4.22
N SER A 137 21.75 5.33 -4.21
CA SER A 137 21.41 4.59 -5.42
C SER A 137 20.10 3.80 -5.21
N PRO A 138 18.94 4.48 -5.40
CA PRO A 138 17.61 3.85 -5.35
C PRO A 138 17.38 2.90 -6.53
N LEU A 139 16.33 2.08 -6.48
CA LEU A 139 15.97 1.18 -7.58
C LEU A 139 15.67 1.95 -8.87
N GLU A 140 15.01 3.10 -8.80
CA GLU A 140 14.75 3.96 -9.95
C GLU A 140 16.05 4.31 -10.69
N VAL A 141 17.07 4.77 -9.95
CA VAL A 141 18.38 5.12 -10.52
C VAL A 141 19.07 3.88 -11.07
N ARG A 142 19.02 2.75 -10.35
CA ARG A 142 19.66 1.49 -10.78
C ARG A 142 19.08 0.92 -12.06
N LEU A 143 17.77 1.04 -12.25
CA LEU A 143 17.03 0.41 -13.35
C LEU A 143 16.82 1.36 -14.53
N PHE A 144 16.62 2.65 -14.28
CA PHE A 144 16.20 3.62 -15.29
C PHE A 144 17.17 4.81 -15.42
N GLY A 145 18.14 4.97 -14.51
CA GLY A 145 19.08 6.09 -14.54
C GLY A 145 18.44 7.45 -14.25
N SER A 146 17.21 7.47 -13.73
CA SER A 146 16.46 8.68 -13.36
C SER A 146 16.18 8.71 -11.86
N GLN A 147 15.90 9.90 -11.33
CA GLN A 147 15.42 10.13 -9.97
C GLN A 147 14.27 11.15 -9.97
N SER A 148 13.38 11.04 -10.96
CA SER A 148 12.28 11.96 -11.23
C SER A 148 10.91 11.29 -11.20
N ALA A 149 10.82 10.01 -10.84
CA ALA A 149 9.56 9.28 -10.79
C ALA A 149 8.50 9.93 -9.88
N GLY A 150 8.94 10.57 -8.79
CA GLY A 150 8.04 11.30 -7.89
C GLY A 150 7.28 12.43 -8.55
N GLU A 151 7.81 13.02 -9.63
CA GLU A 151 7.18 14.07 -10.44
C GLU A 151 6.53 13.47 -11.68
N GLU A 152 7.29 12.69 -12.44
CA GLU A 152 6.87 12.14 -13.73
C GLU A 152 5.62 11.27 -13.65
N ILE A 153 5.46 10.49 -12.58
CA ILE A 153 4.26 9.66 -12.40
C ILE A 153 3.00 10.53 -12.30
N PHE A 154 3.07 11.71 -11.69
CA PHE A 154 1.93 12.61 -11.64
C PHE A 154 1.71 13.35 -12.96
N SER A 155 2.78 13.71 -13.67
CA SER A 155 2.67 14.24 -15.04
C SER A 155 2.00 13.24 -15.98
N ASP A 156 2.30 11.94 -15.86
CA ASP A 156 1.59 10.91 -16.61
C ASP A 156 0.12 10.86 -16.24
N ILE A 157 -0.21 10.86 -14.94
CA ILE A 157 -1.60 10.81 -14.48
C ILE A 157 -2.37 11.99 -15.08
N GLU A 158 -1.78 13.18 -15.11
CA GLU A 158 -2.39 14.36 -15.73
C GLU A 158 -2.58 14.18 -17.25
N SER A 159 -1.59 13.64 -17.96
CA SER A 159 -1.67 13.37 -19.40
C SER A 159 -2.71 12.29 -19.74
N ASP A 160 -2.78 11.23 -18.93
CA ASP A 160 -3.73 10.13 -19.09
C ASP A 160 -5.16 10.55 -18.76
N LEU A 161 -5.34 11.55 -17.89
CA LEU A 161 -6.63 12.17 -17.63
C LEU A 161 -7.03 13.18 -18.71
N ALA A 162 -6.07 13.80 -19.41
CA ALA A 162 -6.32 14.86 -20.39
C ALA A 162 -6.62 14.34 -21.81
N ASP A 163 -5.99 13.27 -22.27
CA ASP A 163 -6.23 12.71 -23.61
C ASP A 163 -6.80 11.28 -23.50
N TYR A 164 -7.68 10.87 -24.42
CA TYR A 164 -8.20 9.49 -24.43
C TYR A 164 -7.41 8.63 -25.42
N GLU A 165 -6.74 7.58 -24.93
CA GLU A 165 -6.02 6.61 -25.76
C GLU A 165 -6.26 5.16 -25.28
N LEU A 166 -6.12 4.21 -26.21
CA LEU A 166 -6.20 2.78 -25.92
C LEU A 166 -5.10 2.40 -24.90
N GLY A 167 -5.47 1.70 -23.82
CA GLY A 167 -4.56 1.25 -22.74
C GLY A 167 -4.45 2.15 -21.50
N LYS A 168 -4.96 3.39 -21.55
CA LYS A 168 -5.00 4.30 -20.38
C LYS A 168 -5.78 3.74 -19.19
N ARG A 169 -6.81 2.91 -19.42
CA ARG A 169 -7.57 2.27 -18.33
C ARG A 169 -6.74 1.31 -17.50
N ASP A 170 -5.81 0.58 -18.10
CA ASP A 170 -4.97 -0.35 -17.35
C ASP A 170 -3.86 0.40 -16.60
N MET A 171 -3.29 1.44 -17.19
CA MET A 171 -2.38 2.36 -16.47
C MET A 171 -3.07 3.09 -15.32
N ALA A 172 -4.30 3.58 -15.53
CA ALA A 172 -5.08 4.21 -14.47
C ALA A 172 -5.28 3.29 -13.26
N LYS A 173 -5.46 1.98 -13.47
CA LYS A 173 -5.51 1.00 -12.38
C LYS A 173 -4.16 0.89 -11.65
N VAL A 174 -3.04 0.89 -12.37
CA VAL A 174 -1.68 0.89 -11.78
C VAL A 174 -1.49 2.12 -10.90
N TYR A 175 -1.78 3.31 -11.43
CA TYR A 175 -1.64 4.58 -10.71
C TYR A 175 -2.54 4.61 -9.48
N LEU A 176 -3.82 4.24 -9.63
CA LEU A 176 -4.77 4.21 -8.52
C LEU A 176 -4.30 3.24 -7.42
N MET A 177 -3.76 2.08 -7.80
CA MET A 177 -3.24 1.11 -6.84
C MET A 177 -2.01 1.66 -6.10
N ALA A 178 -1.05 2.25 -6.81
CA ALA A 178 0.13 2.88 -6.20
C ALA A 178 -0.27 3.96 -5.18
N LEU A 179 -1.20 4.85 -5.55
CA LEU A 179 -1.71 5.90 -4.66
C LEU A 179 -2.48 5.32 -3.45
N ASN A 180 -3.23 4.22 -3.62
CA ASN A 180 -3.94 3.57 -2.52
C ASN A 180 -3.00 2.89 -1.53
N LEU A 181 -1.86 2.38 -2.00
CA LEU A 181 -0.82 1.79 -1.16
C LEU A 181 0.10 2.82 -0.51
N GLY A 182 -0.15 4.11 -0.75
CA GLY A 182 0.48 5.21 -0.05
C GLY A 182 1.60 5.90 -0.82
N PHE A 183 1.75 5.67 -2.13
CA PHE A 183 2.65 6.47 -2.96
C PHE A 183 2.26 7.95 -2.92
N LYS A 184 3.22 8.81 -2.55
CA LYS A 184 3.04 10.26 -2.43
C LYS A 184 3.86 11.04 -3.47
N GLY A 185 5.03 10.54 -3.88
CA GLY A 185 5.89 11.21 -4.87
C GLY A 185 6.17 12.68 -4.48
N ARG A 186 5.89 13.63 -5.40
CA ARG A 186 6.04 15.08 -5.17
C ARG A 186 5.17 15.65 -4.04
N TYR A 187 4.14 14.92 -3.61
CA TYR A 187 3.16 15.36 -2.60
C TYR A 187 3.47 14.85 -1.18
N LYS A 188 4.75 14.68 -0.84
CA LYS A 188 5.17 14.32 0.54
C LYS A 188 4.89 15.47 1.51
N GLY A 189 3.75 15.42 2.19
CA GLY A 189 3.35 16.39 3.24
C GLY A 189 1.87 16.32 3.59
N SER A 190 1.49 16.73 4.81
CA SER A 190 0.11 16.66 5.30
C SER A 190 -0.85 17.60 4.54
N GLU A 191 -0.35 18.72 4.03
CA GLU A 191 -1.16 19.71 3.30
C GLU A 191 -1.59 19.23 1.90
N ASN A 192 -0.94 18.18 1.38
CA ASN A 192 -1.15 17.69 0.02
C ASN A 192 -2.03 16.44 -0.07
N GLU A 193 -2.52 15.91 1.06
CA GLU A 193 -3.38 14.71 1.08
C GLU A 193 -4.69 14.92 0.31
N GLY A 194 -5.24 16.14 0.36
CA GLY A 194 -6.42 16.52 -0.43
C GLY A 194 -6.19 16.43 -1.94
N THR A 195 -4.98 16.72 -2.41
CA THR A 195 -4.61 16.64 -3.84
C THR A 195 -4.49 15.20 -4.30
N ILE A 196 -3.85 14.33 -3.51
CA ILE A 196 -3.80 12.88 -3.81
C ILE A 196 -5.21 12.29 -3.88
N SER A 197 -6.10 12.70 -2.96
CA SER A 197 -7.51 12.24 -3.00
C SER A 197 -8.23 12.66 -4.28
N LYS A 198 -7.94 13.83 -4.84
CA LYS A 198 -8.51 14.28 -6.13
C LYS A 198 -8.06 13.38 -7.28
N TYR A 199 -6.76 13.09 -7.37
CA TYR A 199 -6.24 12.18 -8.40
C TYR A 199 -6.87 10.78 -8.31
N LYS A 200 -7.02 10.23 -7.09
CA LYS A 200 -7.70 8.94 -6.89
C LYS A 200 -9.12 8.93 -7.43
N SER A 201 -9.90 9.98 -7.15
CA SER A 201 -11.27 10.10 -7.65
C SER A 201 -11.33 10.21 -9.17
N SER A 202 -10.46 11.02 -9.78
CA SER A 202 -10.40 11.18 -11.24
C SER A 202 -9.99 9.89 -11.95
N LEU A 203 -8.98 9.17 -11.42
CA LEU A 203 -8.56 7.87 -11.93
C LEU A 203 -9.68 6.82 -11.80
N PHE A 204 -10.39 6.81 -10.68
CA PHE A 204 -11.53 5.91 -10.49
C PHE A 204 -12.67 6.19 -11.48
N ALA A 205 -12.96 7.46 -11.75
CA ALA A 205 -13.91 7.84 -12.79
C ALA A 205 -13.46 7.34 -14.17
N LEU A 206 -12.20 7.57 -14.55
CA LEU A 206 -11.62 7.11 -15.83
C LEU A 206 -11.70 5.59 -16.00
N ILE A 207 -11.47 4.81 -14.94
CA ILE A 207 -11.53 3.34 -14.97
C ILE A 207 -12.97 2.86 -15.19
N ASN A 208 -13.95 3.53 -14.58
CA ASN A 208 -15.35 3.10 -14.58
C ASN A 208 -16.18 3.65 -15.74
N ASP A 209 -15.69 4.68 -16.43
CA ASP A 209 -16.41 5.27 -17.55
C ASP A 209 -16.46 4.26 -18.70
N ARG A 210 -17.62 3.63 -18.92
CA ARG A 210 -17.88 2.64 -19.96
C ARG A 210 -18.59 3.31 -21.14
N ASP A 211 -17.88 4.07 -21.99
CA ASP A 211 -18.43 4.41 -23.30
C ASP A 211 -17.36 4.64 -24.40
N PRO A 212 -17.43 4.03 -25.60
CA PRO A 212 -16.41 4.09 -26.64
C PRO A 212 -16.50 5.30 -27.60
N SER A 213 -17.37 6.28 -27.39
CA SER A 213 -17.68 7.30 -28.41
C SER A 213 -17.32 8.75 -28.08
N ASN A 214 -16.58 9.04 -27.00
CA ASN A 214 -16.43 10.42 -26.52
C ASN A 214 -15.01 10.98 -26.63
N GLU A 215 -14.62 11.33 -27.86
CA GLU A 215 -13.45 12.13 -28.23
C GLU A 215 -13.42 13.53 -27.55
N GLN A 216 -14.47 13.89 -26.80
CA GLN A 216 -14.62 15.17 -26.10
C GLN A 216 -14.43 15.09 -24.58
N ALA A 217 -14.30 13.89 -23.99
CA ALA A 217 -14.09 13.74 -22.55
C ALA A 217 -12.72 14.33 -22.12
N GLY A 218 -11.66 14.08 -22.87
CA GLY A 218 -10.33 14.65 -22.58
C GLY A 218 -10.29 16.19 -22.60
N LYS A 219 -11.07 16.82 -23.49
CA LYS A 219 -11.09 18.29 -23.64
C LYS A 219 -11.99 19.03 -22.64
N LEU A 220 -12.90 18.35 -21.94
CA LEU A 220 -13.80 19.00 -20.98
C LEU A 220 -13.30 18.98 -19.53
N PHE A 221 -12.32 18.14 -19.18
CA PHE A 221 -11.98 17.88 -17.78
C PHE A 221 -11.07 18.92 -17.11
N LEU A 222 -10.37 19.76 -17.88
CA LEU A 222 -9.53 20.85 -17.34
C LEU A 222 -10.28 22.20 -17.21
N GLY A 223 -11.57 22.25 -17.56
CA GLY A 223 -12.31 23.51 -17.69
C GLY A 223 -13.11 23.98 -16.49
N ASN A 224 -13.56 23.09 -15.57
CA ASN A 224 -14.57 23.52 -14.58
C ASN A 224 -14.79 22.57 -13.37
N ILE A 225 -13.78 22.27 -12.54
CA ILE A 225 -14.03 21.59 -11.25
C ILE A 225 -13.38 22.33 -10.05
N TYR A 226 -13.73 23.60 -9.91
CA TYR A 226 -14.09 24.19 -8.61
C TYR A 226 -15.64 24.12 -8.59
N GLN A 227 -16.37 23.64 -7.59
CA GLN A 227 -16.43 24.11 -6.21
C GLN A 227 -17.23 23.07 -5.38
N TYR A 228 -16.68 22.56 -4.28
CA TYR A 228 -17.49 22.22 -3.11
C TYR A 228 -16.63 22.16 -1.84
N ASN A 229 -16.09 23.31 -1.45
CA ASN A 229 -15.65 23.56 -0.07
C ASN A 229 -16.45 24.78 0.40
N GLN A 230 -17.62 24.60 1.05
CA GLN A 230 -18.19 25.64 1.92
C GLN A 230 -19.39 25.30 2.82
N THR A 231 -19.76 24.03 3.03
CA THR A 231 -20.59 23.69 4.20
C THR A 231 -19.95 22.54 4.94
N GLY A 232 -19.55 22.82 6.19
CA GLY A 232 -19.02 21.83 7.11
C GLY A 232 -19.93 20.61 7.17
N GLY A 233 -19.44 19.52 6.60
CA GLY A 233 -20.02 18.19 6.68
C GLY A 233 -18.86 17.23 6.89
N SER A 234 -18.87 16.56 8.02
CA SER A 234 -17.88 15.59 8.48
C SER A 234 -17.39 14.63 7.38
N PRO A 235 -16.11 14.20 7.41
CA PRO A 235 -15.52 13.30 6.41
C PRO A 235 -16.27 11.96 6.39
N GLN A 236 -16.91 11.68 5.26
CA GLN A 236 -17.66 10.44 5.05
C GLN A 236 -16.68 9.34 4.63
N PHE A 237 -16.18 8.60 5.63
CA PHE A 237 -15.47 7.35 5.40
C PHE A 237 -16.42 6.28 4.88
N MET A 238 -16.11 5.75 3.69
CA MET A 238 -16.51 4.46 3.10
C MET A 238 -18.02 4.23 2.76
N PRO A 239 -18.30 3.48 1.66
CA PRO A 239 -19.65 3.15 1.25
C PRO A 239 -20.37 2.31 2.30
N TYR A 240 -21.57 2.80 2.64
CA TYR A 240 -22.55 2.32 3.60
C TYR A 240 -22.83 0.80 3.55
N LEU A 241 -22.23 0.01 4.46
CA LEU A 241 -22.64 -1.38 4.75
C LEU A 241 -23.76 -1.50 5.83
N ARG A 242 -24.21 -0.39 6.41
CA ARG A 242 -25.13 -0.39 7.57
C ARG A 242 -26.61 -0.69 7.26
N PRO A 243 -27.25 -0.23 6.16
CA PRO A 243 -28.68 -0.46 5.99
C PRO A 243 -29.02 -1.93 5.66
N TRP A 244 -28.17 -2.66 4.92
CA TRP A 244 -28.43 -4.06 4.59
C TRP A 244 -28.32 -4.99 5.81
N LEU A 245 -27.41 -4.69 6.74
CA LEU A 245 -27.32 -5.41 8.01
C LEU A 245 -28.57 -5.23 8.88
N LEU A 246 -29.20 -4.04 8.88
CA LEU A 246 -30.47 -3.82 9.58
C LEU A 246 -31.60 -4.66 8.97
N SER A 247 -31.65 -4.81 7.65
CA SER A 247 -32.61 -5.71 7.00
C SER A 247 -32.42 -7.16 7.42
N ILE A 248 -31.16 -7.64 7.51
CA ILE A 248 -30.87 -9.00 7.99
C ILE A 248 -31.31 -9.17 9.44
N VAL A 249 -30.96 -8.23 10.32
CA VAL A 249 -31.34 -8.28 11.73
C VAL A 249 -32.86 -8.25 11.89
N ALA A 250 -33.58 -7.43 11.11
CA ALA A 250 -35.04 -7.39 11.12
C ALA A 250 -35.67 -8.73 10.69
N VAL A 251 -35.13 -9.37 9.65
CA VAL A 251 -35.58 -10.69 9.19
C VAL A 251 -35.34 -11.76 10.26
N VAL A 252 -34.18 -11.74 10.92
CA VAL A 252 -33.87 -12.67 12.01
C VAL A 252 -34.82 -12.49 13.20
N ILE A 253 -35.09 -11.23 13.60
CA ILE A 253 -36.05 -10.94 14.68
C ILE A 253 -37.46 -11.40 14.29
N LEU A 254 -37.91 -11.12 13.07
CA LEU A 254 -39.21 -11.55 12.55
C LEU A 254 -39.34 -13.08 12.60
N TYR A 255 -38.29 -13.79 12.19
CA TYR A 255 -38.25 -15.26 12.23
C TYR A 255 -38.38 -15.80 13.66
N VAL A 256 -37.65 -15.23 14.62
CA VAL A 256 -37.71 -15.64 16.03
C VAL A 256 -39.11 -15.42 16.61
N VAL A 257 -39.74 -14.26 16.32
CA VAL A 257 -41.11 -13.97 16.77
C VAL A 257 -42.12 -14.95 16.17
N ALA A 258 -42.03 -15.23 14.87
CA ALA A 258 -42.90 -16.20 14.21
C ALA A 258 -42.74 -17.61 14.82
N SER A 259 -41.49 -18.03 15.05
CA SER A 259 -41.20 -19.31 15.71
C SER A 259 -41.80 -19.39 17.11
N HIS A 260 -41.74 -18.31 17.88
CA HIS A 260 -42.29 -18.27 19.24
C HIS A 260 -43.82 -18.29 19.24
N LEU A 261 -44.47 -17.61 18.30
CA LEU A 261 -45.93 -17.64 18.16
C LEU A 261 -46.43 -19.04 17.80
N VAL A 262 -45.76 -19.71 16.86
CA VAL A 262 -46.09 -21.10 16.48
C VAL A 262 -45.95 -22.04 17.67
N TRP A 263 -44.88 -21.89 18.46
CA TRP A 263 -44.70 -22.70 19.67
C TRP A 263 -45.81 -22.45 20.70
N ALA A 264 -46.17 -21.19 20.94
CA ALA A 264 -47.22 -20.84 21.90
C ALA A 264 -48.61 -21.38 21.50
N THR A 265 -48.97 -21.33 20.21
CA THR A 265 -50.26 -21.86 19.76
C THR A 265 -50.28 -23.39 19.67
N SER A 266 -49.14 -24.02 19.36
CA SER A 266 -49.09 -25.48 19.16
C SER A 266 -48.94 -26.25 20.48
N VAL A 267 -48.38 -25.63 21.52
CA VAL A 267 -48.18 -26.27 22.83
C VAL A 267 -49.42 -26.17 23.73
N SER A 268 -50.23 -25.12 23.61
CA SER A 268 -51.48 -24.99 24.38
C SER A 268 -52.47 -26.13 24.09
N ASP A 269 -52.55 -26.57 22.84
CA ASP A 269 -53.44 -27.67 22.44
C ASP A 269 -53.00 -29.00 23.04
N LEU A 270 -51.70 -29.17 23.32
CA LEU A 270 -51.16 -30.38 23.95
C LEU A 270 -51.53 -30.46 25.44
N GLU A 271 -51.56 -29.34 26.15
CA GLU A 271 -51.91 -29.34 27.59
C GLU A 271 -53.38 -29.73 27.81
N GLU A 272 -54.30 -29.26 26.96
CA GLU A 272 -55.72 -29.66 27.06
C GLU A 272 -55.92 -31.15 26.79
N VAL A 273 -55.25 -31.70 25.77
CA VAL A 273 -55.34 -33.14 25.45
C VAL A 273 -54.71 -33.98 26.56
N VAL A 274 -53.55 -33.59 27.09
CA VAL A 274 -52.89 -34.29 28.20
C VAL A 274 -53.74 -34.24 29.47
N GLN A 275 -54.33 -33.09 29.81
CA GLN A 275 -55.23 -32.98 30.96
C GLN A 275 -56.50 -33.81 30.77
N SER A 276 -57.05 -33.89 29.56
CA SER A 276 -58.22 -34.74 29.27
C SER A 276 -57.91 -36.23 29.48
N LEU A 277 -56.71 -36.68 29.08
CA LEU A 277 -56.27 -38.07 29.27
C LEU A 277 -56.00 -38.40 30.74
N ILE A 278 -55.37 -37.48 31.48
CA ILE A 278 -55.14 -37.65 32.93
C ILE A 278 -56.47 -37.69 33.70
N THR A 279 -57.43 -36.85 33.32
CA THR A 279 -58.77 -36.82 33.94
C THR A 279 -59.59 -38.08 33.62
N GLN A 280 -59.43 -38.67 32.42
CA GLN A 280 -60.09 -39.94 32.09
C GLN A 280 -59.46 -41.15 32.78
N LEU A 281 -58.13 -41.17 32.97
CA LEU A 281 -57.43 -42.28 33.64
C LEU A 281 -57.58 -42.28 35.16
N SER A 282 -58.00 -41.16 35.75
CA SER A 282 -58.21 -41.00 37.20
C SER A 282 -59.64 -41.28 37.66
N ARG A 283 -60.55 -41.65 36.73
CA ARG A 283 -61.94 -42.02 37.00
C ARG A 283 -62.16 -43.51 36.82
#